data_AF-A0AAW8KYS7-F1
#
_entry.id   AF-A0AAW8KYS7-F1
#
_cell.length_a   1.000
_cell.length_b   1.000
_cell.length_c   1.000
_cell.angle_alpha   90.00
_cell.angle_beta   90.00
_cell.angle_gamma   90.00
#
_symmetry.space_group_name_H-M   'P 1'
#
loop_
_entity.id
_entity.type
_entity.pdbx_description
1 polymer ?
#
loop_
_entity_poly.entity_id
_entity_poly.type
_entity_poly.pdbx_seq_one_letter_code
_entity_poly.pdbx_strand_id
1 'polypeptide(L)'
;EHSYAEVPIESIQQFVQIYGIVRDNYVDVKSDDALFQQAIKGLVSGLDRYSRYLSAEEYRQLIQYTEGDLASVDFGLSTEAHTHKWMIRDLKTGSDSYKLGLRNGQTILKIDNQDLKNLNQDQVLGLLYGSIGSTLQVQAEELNGNINLVRNKKIETDIEPVML
;
A
#
# COMPACT_ATOMS: atom_id res chain seq x y z
N GLU A 1 12.89 -7.23 -27.28
CA GLU A 1 12.33 -6.49 -28.43
C GLU A 1 10.86 -6.23 -28.16
N HIS A 2 10.44 -4.96 -28.05
CA HIS A 2 9.01 -4.64 -27.97
C HIS A 2 8.52 -4.33 -29.38
N SER A 3 7.66 -5.20 -29.91
CA SER A 3 6.95 -4.97 -31.17
C SER A 3 6.06 -3.73 -30.97
N TYR A 4 6.31 -2.65 -31.70
CA TYR A 4 5.35 -1.55 -31.78
C TYR A 4 4.07 -2.15 -32.36
N ALA A 5 3.04 -2.27 -31.52
CA ALA A 5 1.71 -2.64 -31.99
C ALA A 5 1.33 -1.71 -33.15
N GLU A 6 0.86 -2.29 -34.24
CA GLU A 6 0.45 -1.57 -35.44
C GLU A 6 -0.57 -0.49 -35.05
N VAL A 7 -0.29 0.76 -35.41
CA VAL A 7 -1.11 1.91 -35.00
C VAL A 7 -2.54 1.72 -35.52
N PRO A 8 -3.59 1.73 -34.67
CA PRO A 8 -4.96 1.44 -35.10
C PRO A 8 -5.61 2.65 -35.78
N ILE A 9 -5.29 2.86 -37.06
CA ILE A 9 -5.70 4.05 -37.83
C ILE A 9 -7.23 4.25 -37.86
N GLU A 10 -8.00 3.18 -38.08
CA GLU A 10 -9.47 3.27 -38.14
C GLU A 10 -10.08 3.72 -36.80
N SER A 11 -9.60 3.14 -35.69
CA SER A 11 -10.05 3.52 -34.35
C SER A 11 -9.66 4.95 -33.98
N ILE A 12 -8.47 5.41 -34.40
CA ILE A 12 -8.05 6.80 -34.20
C ILE A 12 -8.95 7.75 -34.98
N GLN A 13 -9.26 7.44 -36.24
CA GLN A 13 -10.17 8.25 -37.05
C GLN A 13 -11.56 8.35 -36.41
N GLN A 14 -12.09 7.23 -35.92
CA GLN A 14 -13.37 7.20 -35.22
C GLN A 14 -13.33 8.03 -33.93
N PHE A 15 -12.27 7.91 -33.14
CA PHE A 15 -12.08 8.68 -31.91
C PHE A 15 -12.07 10.19 -32.18
N VAL A 16 -11.29 10.64 -33.17
CA VAL A 16 -11.18 12.06 -33.54
C VAL A 16 -12.53 12.60 -34.04
N GLN A 17 -13.29 11.79 -34.78
CA GLN A 17 -14.63 12.18 -35.23
C GLN A 17 -15.59 12.38 -34.04
N ILE A 18 -15.62 11.44 -33.08
CA ILE A 18 -16.45 11.57 -31.87
C ILE A 18 -16.02 12.79 -31.05
N TYR A 19 -14.71 12.97 -30.88
CA TYR A 19 -14.14 14.12 -30.18
C TYR A 19 -14.61 15.45 -30.78
N GLY A 20 -14.54 15.59 -32.12
CA GLY A 20 -15.01 16.78 -32.82
C GLY A 20 -16.51 17.03 -32.65
N ILE A 21 -17.33 15.98 -32.74
CA ILE A 21 -18.78 16.10 -32.50
C ILE A 21 -19.07 16.61 -31.09
N VAL A 22 -18.40 16.07 -30.08
CA VAL A 22 -18.58 16.49 -28.68
C VAL A 22 -18.13 17.95 -28.49
N ARG A 23 -16.95 18.31 -29.00
CA ARG A 23 -16.41 19.67 -28.86
C ARG A 23 -17.31 20.73 -29.50
N ASP A 24 -17.85 20.44 -30.69
CA ASP A 24 -18.55 21.43 -31.51
C ASP A 24 -20.06 21.51 -31.18
N ASN A 25 -20.66 20.47 -30.57
CA ASN A 25 -22.11 20.38 -30.36
C ASN A 25 -22.54 20.27 -28.89
N TYR A 26 -21.62 20.13 -27.93
CA TYR A 26 -22.00 20.05 -26.52
C TYR A 26 -22.45 21.43 -25.99
N VAL A 27 -23.40 21.42 -25.05
CA VAL A 27 -24.05 22.62 -24.51
C VAL A 27 -23.08 23.58 -23.82
N ASP A 28 -22.00 23.04 -23.22
CA ASP A 28 -20.96 23.81 -22.56
C ASP A 28 -19.64 23.73 -23.32
N VAL A 29 -18.94 24.84 -23.49
CA VAL A 29 -17.58 24.81 -24.05
C VAL A 29 -16.62 24.21 -23.01
N LYS A 30 -15.96 23.11 -23.37
CA LYS A 30 -14.89 22.49 -22.57
C LYS A 30 -13.55 22.65 -23.28
N SER A 31 -12.48 22.77 -22.51
CA SER A 31 -11.12 22.79 -23.06
C SER A 31 -10.74 21.42 -23.61
N ASP A 32 -9.84 21.41 -24.59
CA ASP A 32 -9.31 20.16 -25.17
C ASP A 32 -8.70 19.25 -24.08
N ASP A 33 -7.97 19.84 -23.13
CA ASP A 33 -7.39 19.13 -21.97
C ASP A 33 -8.47 18.44 -21.12
N ALA A 34 -9.59 19.12 -20.83
CA ALA A 34 -10.67 18.53 -20.05
C ALA A 34 -11.34 17.36 -20.79
N LEU A 35 -11.47 17.43 -22.13
CA LEU A 35 -12.03 16.35 -22.95
C LEU A 35 -11.08 15.14 -22.99
N PHE A 36 -9.77 15.37 -23.20
CA PHE A 36 -8.78 14.29 -23.18
C PHE A 36 -8.66 13.63 -21.81
N GLN A 37 -8.67 14.39 -20.72
CA GLN A 37 -8.67 13.81 -19.36
C GLN A 37 -9.89 12.92 -19.11
N GLN A 38 -11.07 13.29 -19.63
CA GLN A 38 -12.26 12.45 -19.52
C GLN A 38 -12.14 11.17 -20.35
N ALA A 39 -11.59 11.25 -21.57
CA ALA A 39 -11.34 10.08 -22.40
C ALA A 39 -10.36 9.10 -21.73
N ILE A 40 -9.25 9.61 -21.18
CA ILE A 40 -8.25 8.79 -20.46
C ILE A 40 -8.86 8.16 -19.21
N LYS A 41 -9.62 8.93 -18.41
CA LYS A 41 -10.34 8.40 -17.25
C LYS A 41 -11.28 7.26 -17.63
N GLY A 42 -12.08 7.45 -18.69
CA GLY A 42 -12.99 6.43 -19.22
C GLY A 42 -12.24 5.17 -19.67
N LEU A 43 -11.15 5.33 -20.42
CA LEU A 43 -10.32 4.23 -20.91
C LEU A 43 -9.75 3.38 -19.76
N VAL A 44 -9.16 4.02 -18.75
CA VAL A 44 -8.54 3.32 -17.62
C VAL A 44 -9.59 2.68 -16.71
N SER A 45 -10.68 3.40 -16.41
CA SER A 45 -11.77 2.85 -15.58
C SER A 45 -12.54 1.70 -16.23
N GLY A 46 -12.44 1.57 -17.55
CA GLY A 46 -13.05 0.48 -18.32
C GLY A 46 -12.28 -0.85 -18.27
N LEU A 47 -11.05 -0.87 -17.73
CA LEU A 47 -10.23 -2.09 -17.67
C LEU A 47 -10.72 -3.05 -16.57
N ASP A 48 -10.84 -2.53 -15.35
CA ASP A 48 -11.34 -3.28 -14.20
C ASP A 48 -11.84 -2.32 -13.09
N ARG A 49 -12.45 -2.87 -12.04
CA ARG A 49 -13.07 -2.09 -10.95
C ARG A 49 -12.09 -1.33 -10.04
N TYR A 50 -10.79 -1.57 -10.17
CA TYR A 50 -9.73 -0.97 -9.35
C TYR A 50 -8.84 -0.02 -10.17
N SER A 51 -8.79 -0.21 -11.49
CA SER A 51 -8.06 0.66 -12.42
C SER A 51 -8.68 2.06 -12.45
N ARG A 52 -7.86 3.08 -12.18
CA ARG A 52 -8.26 4.49 -12.25
C ARG A 52 -7.12 5.38 -12.70
N TYR A 53 -7.44 6.43 -13.46
CA TYR A 53 -6.51 7.50 -13.78
C TYR A 53 -6.41 8.49 -12.62
N LEU A 54 -5.19 8.94 -12.30
CA LEU A 54 -4.91 9.92 -11.25
C LEU A 54 -4.40 11.21 -11.87
N SER A 55 -4.95 12.34 -11.45
CA SER A 55 -4.27 13.62 -11.66
C SER A 55 -2.97 13.69 -10.86
N ALA A 56 -2.08 14.59 -11.23
CA ALA A 56 -0.83 14.80 -10.50
C ALA A 56 -1.05 15.12 -9.00
N GLU A 57 -2.16 15.78 -8.66
CA GLU A 57 -2.50 16.07 -7.26
C GLU A 57 -3.07 14.85 -6.53
N GLU A 58 -3.99 14.10 -7.15
CA GLU A 58 -4.50 12.84 -6.58
C GLU A 58 -3.40 11.80 -6.42
N TYR A 59 -2.44 11.78 -7.35
CA TYR A 59 -1.23 10.97 -7.26
C TYR A 59 -0.35 11.43 -6.10
N ARG A 60 -0.06 12.74 -5.98
CA ARG A 60 0.70 13.27 -4.83
C ARG A 60 0.04 12.93 -3.49
N GLN A 61 -1.28 13.02 -3.40
CA GLN A 61 -2.02 12.66 -2.19
C GLN A 61 -1.96 11.15 -1.94
N LEU A 62 -2.16 10.32 -2.96
CA LEU A 62 -2.01 8.86 -2.85
C LEU A 62 -0.61 8.48 -2.36
N ILE A 63 0.42 9.11 -2.94
CA ILE A 63 1.82 8.91 -2.56
C ILE A 63 2.08 9.44 -1.15
N GLN A 64 1.51 10.57 -0.72
CA GLN A 64 1.60 11.00 0.68
C GLN A 64 0.96 9.99 1.65
N TYR A 65 -0.18 9.39 1.30
CA TYR A 65 -0.79 8.32 2.09
C TYR A 65 0.00 6.99 2.05
N THR A 66 0.73 6.73 0.97
CA THR A 66 1.43 5.46 0.71
C THR A 66 2.89 5.48 1.16
N GLU A 67 3.64 6.53 0.82
CA GLU A 67 5.05 6.74 1.13
C GLU A 67 5.29 7.55 2.41
N GLY A 68 4.30 8.31 2.88
CA GLY A 68 4.49 9.29 3.96
C GLY A 68 4.80 8.66 5.30
N ASP A 69 4.00 7.69 5.75
CA ASP A 69 4.03 7.27 7.14
C ASP A 69 3.89 5.77 7.37
N LEU A 70 3.85 4.91 6.34
CA LEU A 70 3.74 3.47 6.64
C LEU A 70 5.04 2.94 7.27
N ALA A 71 4.92 2.51 8.52
CA ALA A 71 6.02 1.97 9.30
C ALA A 71 5.58 0.73 10.08
N SER A 72 6.58 -0.01 10.52
CA SER A 72 6.45 -1.14 11.44
C SER A 72 7.49 -1.01 12.55
N VAL A 73 7.52 -2.00 13.44
CA VAL A 73 8.57 -2.18 14.44
C VAL A 73 9.87 -2.67 13.79
N ASP A 74 10.96 -2.60 14.56
CA ASP A 74 12.33 -2.98 14.17
C ASP A 74 12.58 -4.51 14.14
N PHE A 75 11.52 -5.33 14.05
CA PHE A 75 11.57 -6.77 13.91
C PHE A 75 10.43 -7.30 13.01
N GLY A 76 10.55 -8.54 12.55
CA GLY A 76 9.48 -9.27 11.86
C GLY A 76 8.83 -10.32 12.77
N LEU A 77 7.62 -10.75 12.42
CA LEU A 77 6.97 -11.91 13.03
C LEU A 77 6.83 -13.03 12.00
N SER A 78 7.21 -14.24 12.40
CA SER A 78 7.03 -15.46 11.60
C SER A 78 6.21 -16.47 12.40
N THR A 79 5.26 -17.14 11.74
CA THR A 79 4.54 -18.27 12.34
C THR A 79 5.30 -19.57 12.09
N GLU A 80 5.39 -20.43 13.10
CA GLU A 80 5.83 -21.82 12.92
C GLU A 80 4.64 -22.70 12.51
N ALA A 81 4.78 -23.40 11.39
CA ALA A 81 3.71 -24.17 10.73
C ALA A 81 2.97 -25.18 11.62
N HIS A 82 3.58 -25.62 12.73
CA HIS A 82 3.02 -26.67 13.59
C HIS A 82 2.39 -26.12 14.87
N THR A 83 2.76 -24.91 15.31
CA THR A 83 2.41 -24.38 16.63
C THR A 83 1.48 -23.17 16.58
N HIS A 84 1.30 -22.54 15.41
CA HIS A 84 0.59 -21.26 15.25
C HIS A 84 1.09 -20.18 16.22
N LYS A 85 2.34 -20.29 16.66
CA LYS A 85 3.01 -19.31 17.52
C LYS A 85 3.72 -18.29 16.65
N TRP A 86 3.46 -17.02 16.91
CA TRP A 86 4.13 -15.90 16.25
C TRP A 86 5.42 -15.58 16.98
N MET A 87 6.56 -15.78 16.32
CA MET A 87 7.86 -15.52 16.93
C MET A 87 8.58 -14.35 16.29
N ILE A 88 9.36 -13.64 17.11
CA ILE A 88 10.21 -12.54 16.67
C ILE A 88 11.36 -13.06 15.81
N ARG A 89 11.55 -12.41 14.65
CA ARG A 89 12.66 -12.61 13.70
C ARG A 89 13.27 -11.26 13.32
N ASP A 90 14.48 -11.32 12.77
CA ASP A 90 15.21 -10.16 12.21
C ASP A 90 15.43 -8.98 13.19
N LEU A 91 15.28 -9.22 14.50
CA LEU A 91 15.58 -8.22 15.52
C LEU A 91 17.10 -8.03 15.63
N LYS A 92 17.57 -6.81 15.38
CA LYS A 92 18.99 -6.45 15.44
C LYS A 92 19.44 -6.17 16.87
N THR A 93 20.60 -6.68 17.26
CA THR A 93 21.22 -6.35 18.56
C THR A 93 21.44 -4.85 18.68
N GLY A 94 21.02 -4.27 19.81
CA GLY A 94 21.15 -2.83 20.08
C GLY A 94 20.03 -1.95 19.52
N SER A 95 19.03 -2.53 18.85
CA SER A 95 17.81 -1.81 18.45
C SER A 95 16.93 -1.47 19.66
N ASP A 96 15.88 -0.67 19.47
CA ASP A 96 15.05 -0.20 20.57
C ASP A 96 14.23 -1.33 21.20
N SER A 97 13.63 -2.21 20.40
CA SER A 97 12.97 -3.42 20.92
C SER A 97 13.94 -4.34 21.65
N TYR A 98 15.20 -4.44 21.19
CA TYR A 98 16.23 -5.21 21.87
C TYR A 98 16.57 -4.62 23.25
N LYS A 99 16.66 -3.30 23.38
CA LYS A 99 16.89 -2.62 24.66
C LYS A 99 15.74 -2.84 25.65
N LEU A 100 14.51 -3.01 25.14
CA LEU A 100 13.31 -3.33 25.93
C LEU A 100 13.21 -4.80 26.34
N GLY A 101 14.19 -5.63 26.00
CA GLY A 101 14.27 -7.03 26.44
C GLY A 101 13.72 -8.04 25.43
N LEU A 102 13.21 -7.59 24.28
CA LEU A 102 12.77 -8.49 23.20
C LEU A 102 13.97 -9.19 22.55
N ARG A 103 13.80 -10.45 22.15
CA ARG A 103 14.82 -11.29 21.53
C ARG A 103 14.22 -12.12 20.40
N ASN A 104 15.03 -12.43 19.38
CA ASN A 104 14.65 -13.38 18.34
C ASN A 104 14.29 -14.73 18.96
N GLY A 105 13.23 -15.36 18.45
CA GLY A 105 12.71 -16.64 18.93
C GLY A 105 11.70 -16.55 20.08
N GLN A 106 11.49 -15.39 20.68
CA GLN A 106 10.40 -15.19 21.66
C GLN A 106 9.04 -15.18 20.97
N THR A 107 8.03 -15.71 21.67
CA THR A 107 6.66 -15.76 21.17
C THR A 107 5.88 -14.50 21.56
N ILE A 108 5.26 -13.83 20.59
CA ILE A 108 4.29 -12.76 20.84
C ILE A 108 2.88 -13.36 20.88
N LEU A 109 2.19 -13.13 22.00
CA LEU A 109 0.83 -13.59 22.22
C LEU A 109 -0.21 -12.57 21.77
N LYS A 110 0.06 -11.27 22.01
CA LYS A 110 -0.89 -10.19 21.74
C LYS A 110 -0.24 -8.94 21.18
N ILE A 111 -1.00 -8.22 20.36
CA ILE A 111 -0.74 -6.84 19.93
C ILE A 111 -1.99 -6.01 20.23
N ASP A 112 -1.85 -4.89 20.95
CA ASP A 112 -2.95 -3.98 21.35
C ASP A 112 -4.17 -4.73 21.93
N ASN A 113 -3.90 -5.67 22.84
CA ASN A 113 -4.85 -6.59 23.47
C ASN A 113 -5.56 -7.60 22.54
N GLN A 114 -5.22 -7.66 21.25
CA GLN A 114 -5.72 -8.67 20.32
C GLN A 114 -4.83 -9.92 20.33
N ASP A 115 -5.44 -11.09 20.44
CA ASP A 115 -4.74 -12.39 20.43
C ASP A 115 -4.34 -12.78 19.00
N LEU A 116 -3.07 -13.15 18.81
CA LEU A 116 -2.52 -13.48 17.50
C LEU A 116 -2.76 -14.93 17.07
N LYS A 117 -3.15 -15.83 17.99
CA LYS A 117 -3.20 -17.28 17.76
C LYS A 117 -4.06 -17.72 16.57
N ASN A 118 -5.13 -16.99 16.30
CA ASN A 118 -6.09 -17.30 15.22
C ASN A 118 -5.96 -16.38 14.01
N LEU A 119 -4.96 -15.49 13.98
CA LEU A 119 -4.75 -14.54 12.90
C LEU A 119 -3.83 -15.14 11.83
N ASN A 120 -4.10 -14.81 10.57
CA ASN A 120 -3.20 -15.10 9.46
C ASN A 120 -2.12 -14.02 9.33
N GLN A 121 -1.15 -14.23 8.44
CA GLN A 121 -0.02 -13.32 8.25
C GLN A 121 -0.43 -11.89 7.89
N ASP A 122 -1.39 -11.72 6.97
CA ASP A 122 -1.85 -10.40 6.56
C ASP A 122 -2.54 -9.65 7.70
N GLN A 123 -3.30 -10.35 8.54
CA GLN A 123 -3.94 -9.80 9.73
C GLN A 123 -2.91 -9.34 10.76
N VAL A 124 -1.87 -10.14 11.01
CA VAL A 124 -0.79 -9.76 11.94
C VAL A 124 0.03 -8.59 11.41
N LEU A 125 0.34 -8.58 10.11
CA LEU A 125 1.01 -7.43 9.48
C LEU A 125 0.14 -6.17 9.59
N GLY A 126 -1.18 -6.28 9.42
CA GLY A 126 -2.10 -5.17 9.62
C GLY A 126 -2.09 -4.58 11.04
N LEU A 127 -1.79 -5.39 12.07
CA LEU A 127 -1.61 -4.90 13.44
C LEU A 127 -0.24 -4.27 13.68
N LEU A 128 0.81 -4.84 13.07
CA LEU A 128 2.17 -4.32 13.17
C LEU A 128 2.35 -3.01 12.40
N TYR A 129 1.68 -2.85 11.27
CA TYR A 129 1.80 -1.67 10.42
C TYR A 129 0.95 -0.52 10.94
N GLY A 130 1.38 0.70 10.64
CA GLY A 130 0.70 1.92 11.03
C GLY A 130 1.56 3.14 10.71
N SER A 131 1.12 4.31 11.15
CA SER A 131 1.87 5.55 10.93
C SER A 131 3.22 5.54 11.65
N ILE A 132 4.26 6.10 11.04
CA ILE A 132 5.59 6.23 11.63
C ILE A 132 5.51 7.04 12.93
N GLY A 133 6.22 6.59 13.95
CA GLY A 133 6.16 7.18 15.29
C GLY A 133 4.91 6.82 16.10
N SER A 134 3.90 6.16 15.51
CA SER A 134 2.79 5.62 16.29
C SER A 134 3.26 4.47 17.20
N THR A 135 2.54 4.29 18.30
CA THR A 135 2.86 3.26 19.29
C THR A 135 1.98 2.03 19.12
N LEU A 136 2.50 0.89 19.55
CA LEU A 136 1.72 -0.34 19.73
C LEU A 136 2.21 -1.08 20.97
N GLN A 137 1.32 -1.85 21.58
CA GLN A 137 1.61 -2.63 22.77
C GLN A 137 1.73 -4.11 22.42
N VAL A 138 2.82 -4.76 22.83
CA VAL A 138 3.01 -6.20 22.66
C VAL A 138 3.05 -6.93 24.00
N GLN A 139 2.59 -8.18 24.00
CA GLN A 139 2.76 -9.10 25.12
C GLN A 139 3.51 -10.35 24.64
N ALA A 140 4.71 -10.58 25.18
CA ALA A 140 5.50 -11.77 24.91
C ALA A 140 5.19 -12.89 25.92
N GLU A 141 5.31 -14.15 25.52
CA GLU A 141 5.07 -15.33 26.38
C GLU A 141 6.10 -15.42 27.51
N GLU A 142 7.35 -15.04 27.23
CA GLU A 142 8.47 -15.18 28.15
C GLU A 142 8.68 -13.95 29.06
N LEU A 143 7.91 -12.87 28.87
CA LEU A 143 8.04 -11.63 29.63
C LEU A 143 6.75 -11.32 30.38
N ASN A 144 6.88 -11.00 31.67
CA ASN A 144 5.73 -10.60 32.49
C ASN A 144 5.37 -9.14 32.23
N GLY A 145 4.27 -8.91 31.51
CA GLY A 145 3.68 -7.60 31.29
C GLY A 145 3.68 -7.16 29.83
N ASN A 146 3.16 -5.96 29.61
CA ASN A 146 3.02 -5.39 28.27
C ASN A 146 4.18 -4.44 27.97
N ILE A 147 4.69 -4.48 26.74
CA ILE A 147 5.79 -3.64 26.26
C ILE A 147 5.25 -2.68 25.22
N ASN A 148 5.47 -1.38 25.42
CA ASN A 148 5.11 -0.36 24.44
C ASN A 148 6.26 -0.16 23.47
N LEU A 149 5.96 -0.26 22.18
CA LEU A 149 6.90 -0.10 21.08
C LEU A 149 6.48 1.08 20.20
N VAL A 150 7.43 1.58 19.42
CA VAL A 150 7.22 2.64 18.43
C VAL A 150 7.47 2.08 17.05
N ARG A 151 6.59 2.38 16.09
CA ARG A 151 6.79 2.07 14.67
C ARG A 151 7.86 2.99 14.09
N ASN A 152 9.13 2.57 14.17
CA ASN A 152 10.30 3.35 13.78
C ASN A 152 10.97 2.84 12.50
N LYS A 153 10.50 1.73 11.92
CA LYS A 153 11.03 1.16 10.68
C LYS A 153 10.07 1.49 9.53
N LYS A 154 10.44 2.46 8.70
CA LYS A 154 9.71 2.80 7.48
C LYS A 154 9.63 1.58 6.56
N ILE A 155 8.44 1.32 6.00
CA ILE A 155 8.23 0.30 4.99
C ILE A 155 8.20 1.02 3.64
N GLU A 156 9.20 0.76 2.80
CA GLU A 156 9.15 1.16 1.40
C GLU A 156 8.18 0.22 0.70
N THR A 157 6.96 0.70 0.44
CA THR A 157 6.07 0.01 -0.49
C THR A 157 6.48 0.44 -1.89
N ASP A 158 7.19 -0.42 -2.61
CA ASP A 158 7.35 -0.30 -4.06
C ASP A 158 5.97 -0.56 -4.70
N ILE A 159 5.05 0.40 -4.58
CA ILE A 159 3.95 0.49 -5.53
C ILE A 159 4.61 1.06 -6.77
N GLU A 160 5.06 0.23 -7.70
CA GLU A 160 5.47 0.72 -9.02
C GLU A 160 4.22 1.30 -9.70
N PRO A 161 4.11 2.63 -9.85
CA PRO A 161 3.05 3.17 -10.68
C PRO A 161 3.42 2.84 -12.13
N VAL A 162 2.58 2.07 -12.81
CA VAL A 162 2.67 1.99 -14.27
C VAL A 162 2.19 3.34 -14.80
N MET A 163 3.14 4.24 -15.04
CA MET A 163 2.90 5.48 -15.77
C MET A 163 2.69 5.12 -17.24
N LEU A 164 1.52 5.48 -17.78
CA LEU A 164 1.25 5.52 -19.22
C LEU A 164 1.27 6.97 -19.71
#